data_AF-A0A937D4D2-F1
#
_entry.id   AF-A0A937D4D2-F1
#
_cell.length_a   1.000
_cell.length_b   1.000
_cell.length_c   1.000
_cell.angle_alpha   90.00
_cell.angle_beta   90.00
_cell.angle_gamma   90.00
#
_symmetry.space_group_name_H-M   'P 1'
#
loop_
_entity.id
_entity.type
_entity.pdbx_description
1 polymer ?
#
loop_
_entity_poly.entity_id
_entity_poly.type
_entity_poly.pdbx_seq_one_letter_code
_entity_poly.pdbx_strand_id
1 'polypeptide(L)'
;MIWARKSIDVAEWDQAQDQFESLFMKLGCPGQMMLVSTSGPGPTMLFASLPNPILLNALEGFERIADGELPCEASLLVGHHQAFAKRFRYPKQKLGD
;
A
#
# COMPACT_ATOMS: atom_id res chain seq x y z
N MET A 1 -14.09 2.46 -0.71
CA MET A 1 -12.62 2.45 -0.71
C MET A 1 -12.15 3.14 0.54
N ILE A 2 -11.38 2.44 1.37
CA ILE A 2 -10.69 2.99 2.53
C ILE A 2 -9.20 2.88 2.31
N TRP A 3 -8.46 3.76 2.96
CA TRP A 3 -7.02 3.65 3.07
C TRP A 3 -6.65 3.19 4.46
N ALA A 4 -5.60 2.40 4.51
CA ALA A 4 -5.04 1.89 5.73
C ALA A 4 -3.54 2.16 5.74
N ARG A 5 -2.98 2.56 6.87
CA ARG A 5 -1.53 2.70 7.05
C ARG A 5 -1.05 1.73 8.12
N LYS A 6 0.17 1.22 7.95
CA LYS A 6 0.90 0.49 8.98
C LYS A 6 2.37 0.88 8.90
N SER A 7 2.94 1.29 10.03
CA SER A 7 4.39 1.31 10.18
C SER A 7 4.88 -0.13 10.26
N ILE A 8 5.70 -0.54 9.30
CA ILE A 8 6.24 -1.89 9.23
C ILE A 8 7.76 -1.85 9.28
N ASP A 9 8.34 -2.81 9.98
CA ASP A 9 9.78 -3.00 9.95
C ASP A 9 10.21 -3.72 8.67
N VAL A 10 11.48 -3.57 8.27
CA VAL A 10 12.00 -4.23 7.07
C VAL A 10 11.86 -5.76 7.17
N ALA A 11 11.96 -6.32 8.37
CA ALA A 11 11.83 -7.75 8.63
C ALA A 11 10.40 -8.28 8.41
N GLU A 12 9.37 -7.45 8.60
CA GLU A 12 7.97 -7.83 8.48
C GLU A 12 7.39 -7.50 7.09
N TRP A 13 8.11 -6.70 6.30
CA TRP A 13 7.67 -6.19 5.02
C TRP A 13 7.25 -7.30 4.05
N ASP A 14 8.07 -8.35 3.94
CA ASP A 14 7.82 -9.52 3.10
C ASP A 14 6.52 -10.23 3.50
N GLN A 15 6.33 -10.46 4.80
CA GLN A 15 5.16 -11.15 5.33
C GLN A 15 3.86 -10.34 5.14
N ALA A 16 3.91 -9.02 5.27
CA ALA A 16 2.75 -8.17 5.01
C ALA A 16 2.42 -8.08 3.52
N GLN A 17 3.44 -8.09 2.66
CA GLN A 17 3.25 -8.14 1.21
C GLN A 17 2.60 -9.45 0.81
N ASP A 18 3.11 -10.60 1.29
CA ASP A 18 2.54 -11.93 1.02
C ASP A 18 1.08 -12.05 1.49
N GLN A 19 0.77 -11.60 2.71
CA GLN A 19 -0.62 -11.58 3.22
C GLN A 19 -1.55 -10.73 2.34
N PHE A 20 -1.09 -9.56 1.92
CA PHE A 20 -1.87 -8.69 1.05
C PHE A 20 -2.04 -9.30 -0.34
N GLU A 21 -0.98 -9.87 -0.92
CA GLU A 21 -1.02 -10.54 -2.22
C GLU A 21 -1.96 -11.73 -2.20
N SER A 22 -1.90 -12.56 -1.15
CA SER A 22 -2.80 -13.69 -0.96
C SER A 22 -4.27 -13.23 -0.89
N LEU A 23 -4.56 -12.15 -0.15
CA LEU A 23 -5.90 -11.54 -0.13
C LEU A 23 -6.32 -10.98 -1.50
N PHE A 24 -5.39 -10.32 -2.19
CA PHE A 24 -5.61 -9.74 -3.51
C PHE A 24 -5.96 -10.84 -4.53
N MET A 25 -5.20 -11.94 -4.53
CA MET A 25 -5.43 -13.11 -5.38
C MET A 25 -6.75 -13.81 -5.03
N LYS A 26 -7.02 -14.00 -3.73
CA LYS A 26 -8.26 -14.64 -3.25
C LYS A 26 -9.52 -13.86 -3.64
N LEU A 27 -9.43 -12.54 -3.75
CA LEU A 27 -10.51 -11.66 -4.18
C LEU A 27 -10.59 -11.48 -5.71
N GLY A 28 -9.67 -12.07 -6.47
CA GLY A 28 -9.63 -11.97 -7.93
C GLY A 28 -9.07 -10.64 -8.44
N CYS A 29 -8.06 -10.09 -7.78
CA CYS A 29 -7.32 -8.89 -8.19
C CYS A 29 -8.19 -7.64 -8.38
N PRO A 30 -9.04 -7.27 -7.39
CA PRO A 30 -9.95 -6.14 -7.55
C PRO A 30 -9.17 -4.87 -7.90
N GLY A 31 -9.62 -4.15 -8.94
CA GLY A 31 -9.02 -2.89 -9.45
C GLY A 31 -8.85 -1.78 -8.42
N GLN A 32 -9.39 -1.98 -7.22
CA GLN A 32 -9.48 -1.05 -6.10
C GLN A 32 -8.50 -1.40 -4.98
N MET A 33 -7.87 -2.58 -5.01
CA MET A 33 -6.88 -2.98 -4.01
C MET A 33 -5.48 -2.64 -4.47
N MET A 34 -4.74 -2.00 -3.58
CA MET A 34 -3.36 -1.64 -3.83
C MET A 34 -2.57 -1.60 -2.54
N LEU A 35 -1.31 -2.01 -2.61
CA LEU A 35 -0.33 -1.85 -1.55
C LEU A 35 0.79 -0.96 -2.08
N VAL A 36 1.07 0.12 -1.37
CA VAL A 36 2.17 1.03 -1.67
C VAL A 36 3.02 1.24 -0.43
N SER A 37 4.34 1.40 -0.60
CA SER A 37 5.26 1.76 0.49
C SER A 37 5.78 3.17 0.32
N THR A 38 6.06 3.88 1.40
CA THR A 38 6.82 5.14 1.33
C THR A 38 8.29 4.90 1.62
N SER A 39 9.15 5.49 0.81
CA SER A 39 10.58 5.59 1.11
C SER A 39 10.86 6.98 1.68
N GLY A 40 11.12 7.05 2.99
CA GLY A 40 11.48 8.29 3.68
C GLY A 40 12.56 8.02 4.74
N PRO A 41 13.12 9.06 5.37
CA PRO A 41 14.15 8.92 6.41
C PRO A 41 13.62 8.33 7.74
N GLY A 42 12.38 7.85 7.77
CA GLY A 42 11.71 7.28 8.93
C GLY A 42 11.36 5.79 8.74
N PRO A 43 10.58 5.21 9.66
CA PRO A 43 10.13 3.83 9.53
C PRO A 43 9.34 3.63 8.24
N THR A 44 9.54 2.48 7.59
CA THR A 44 8.82 2.13 6.36
C THR A 44 7.32 2.10 6.65
N MET A 45 6.55 2.93 5.95
CA MET A 45 5.10 2.90 6.06
C MET A 45 4.51 2.19 4.84
N LEU A 46 3.66 1.20 5.11
CA LEU A 46 2.81 0.57 4.14
C LEU A 46 1.44 1.23 4.14
N PHE A 47 0.92 1.48 2.95
CA PHE A 47 -0.40 2.00 2.71
C PHE A 47 -1.17 1.03 1.84
N ALA A 48 -2.30 0.55 2.35
CA ALA A 48 -3.17 -0.39 1.68
C ALA A 48 -4.50 0.30 1.32
N SER A 49 -4.85 0.28 0.04
CA SER A 49 -6.21 0.58 -0.44
C SER A 49 -7.03 -0.69 -0.40
N LEU A 50 -8.19 -0.61 0.26
CA LEU A 50 -9.14 -1.70 0.35
C LEU A 50 -10.53 -1.23 -0.14
N PRO A 51 -11.26 -2.05 -0.90
CA PRO A 51 -12.63 -1.72 -1.29
C PRO A 51 -13.55 -1.63 -0.06
N ASN A 52 -13.29 -2.46 0.96
CA ASN A 52 -14.16 -2.64 2.11
C ASN A 52 -13.37 -2.61 3.44
N PRO A 53 -13.84 -1.87 4.47
CA PRO A 53 -13.20 -1.84 5.78
C PRO A 53 -13.11 -3.18 6.49
N ILE A 54 -13.95 -4.17 6.15
CA ILE A 54 -13.89 -5.50 6.75
C ILE A 54 -12.54 -6.18 6.45
N LEU A 55 -11.94 -5.90 5.28
CA LEU A 55 -10.62 -6.44 4.91
C LEU A 55 -9.49 -5.86 5.76
N LEU A 56 -9.70 -4.71 6.42
CA LEU A 56 -8.74 -4.14 7.36
C LEU A 56 -8.53 -5.09 8.55
N ASN A 57 -9.59 -5.75 9.03
CA ASN A 57 -9.46 -6.71 10.13
C ASN A 57 -8.61 -7.94 9.77
N ALA A 58 -8.45 -8.23 8.48
CA ALA A 58 -7.53 -9.29 8.02
C ALA A 58 -6.07 -8.82 7.99
N LEU A 59 -5.83 -7.51 8.06
CA LEU A 59 -4.50 -6.90 8.06
C LEU A 59 -4.19 -6.39 9.46
N GLU A 60 -3.58 -7.25 10.28
CA GLU A 60 -3.27 -6.90 11.66
C GLU A 60 -2.27 -5.72 11.74
N GLY A 61 -2.58 -4.74 12.59
CA GLY A 61 -1.75 -3.54 12.79
C GLY A 61 -1.93 -2.45 11.73
N PHE A 62 -2.84 -2.62 10.76
CA PHE A 62 -3.22 -1.54 9.86
C PHE A 62 -4.29 -0.65 10.47
N GLU A 63 -4.02 0.65 10.48
CA GLU A 63 -4.96 1.67 10.94
C GLU A 63 -5.62 2.35 9.76
N ARG A 64 -6.94 2.54 9.83
CA ARG A 64 -7.66 3.29 8.80
C ARG A 64 -7.25 4.76 8.83
N ILE A 65 -6.95 5.32 7.65
CA ILE A 65 -6.61 6.72 7.47
C ILE A 65 -7.53 7.42 6.47
N ALA A 66 -7.51 8.75 6.51
CA ALA A 66 -8.14 9.60 5.51
C ALA A 66 -7.24 9.73 4.26
N ASP A 67 -7.86 10.04 3.12
CA ASP A 67 -7.15 10.26 1.86
C ASP A 67 -6.13 11.42 1.95
N GLY A 68 -6.40 12.43 2.80
CA GLY A 68 -5.49 13.56 3.02
C GLY A 68 -4.21 13.22 3.81
N GLU A 69 -4.15 12.05 4.45
CA GLU A 69 -2.96 11.56 5.16
C GLU A 69 -2.02 10.76 4.23
N LEU A 70 -2.41 10.59 2.96
CA LEU A 70 -1.62 9.82 2.01
C LEU A 70 -0.37 10.59 1.59
N PRO A 71 0.76 9.88 1.44
CA PRO A 71 1.98 10.46 0.92
C PRO A 71 1.81 10.89 -0.54
N CYS A 72 2.50 11.96 -0.94
CA CYS A 72 2.57 12.37 -2.34
C CYS A 72 3.45 11.43 -3.18
N GLU A 73 4.46 10.81 -2.57
CA GLU A 73 5.42 9.91 -3.18
C GLU A 73 5.34 8.53 -2.52
N ALA A 74 5.11 7.49 -3.32
CA ALA A 74 5.06 6.11 -2.85
C ALA A 74 5.56 5.14 -3.93
N SER A 75 5.97 3.96 -3.53
CA SER A 75 6.36 2.87 -4.42
C SER A 75 5.22 1.86 -4.47
N LEU A 76 4.71 1.59 -5.68
CA LEU A 76 3.69 0.56 -5.89
C LEU A 76 4.31 -0.83 -5.66
N LEU A 77 3.74 -1.60 -4.75
CA LEU A 77 4.14 -2.98 -4.47
C LEU A 77 3.18 -3.98 -5.11
N VAL A 78 1.89 -3.85 -4.82
CA VAL A 78 0.85 -4.76 -5.31
C VAL A 78 -0.35 -3.94 -5.79
N GLY A 79 -0.98 -4.35 -6.89
CA GLY A 79 -2.21 -3.75 -7.39
C GLY A 79 -2.05 -3.12 -8.78
N HIS A 80 -2.92 -2.17 -9.09
CA HIS A 80 -3.07 -1.66 -10.45
C HIS A 80 -2.34 -0.34 -10.67
N HIS A 81 -1.40 -0.31 -11.62
CA HIS A 81 -0.65 0.89 -12.00
C HIS A 81 -1.56 2.07 -12.38
N GLN A 82 -2.73 1.80 -12.97
CA GLN A 82 -3.66 2.84 -13.40
C GLN A 82 -4.36 3.52 -12.21
N ALA A 83 -4.64 2.77 -11.13
CA ALA A 83 -5.18 3.33 -9.89
C ALA A 83 -4.08 4.07 -9.11
N PHE A 84 -2.84 3.56 -9.19
CA PHE A 84 -1.65 4.23 -8.65
C PHE A 84 -1.38 5.59 -9.27
N ALA A 85 -1.26 5.67 -10.59
CA ALA A 85 -0.93 6.90 -11.29
C ALA A 85 -1.99 8.01 -11.10
N LYS A 86 -3.23 7.64 -10.71
CA LYS A 86 -4.29 8.60 -10.38
C LYS A 86 -4.15 9.23 -9.00
N ARG A 87 -3.39 8.62 -8.08
CA ARG A 87 -3.32 9.02 -6.66
C ARG A 87 -1.91 9.37 -6.20
N PHE A 88 -0.92 8.57 -6.58
CA PHE A 88 0.45 8.73 -6.14
C PHE A 88 1.33 9.11 -7.32
N ARG A 89 2.39 9.87 -7.02
CA ARG A 89 3.50 10.00 -7.94
C ARG A 89 4.52 8.93 -7.61
N TYR A 90 5.06 8.28 -8.63
CA TYR A 90 6.28 7.49 -8.46
C TYR A 90 7.36 8.42 -7.92
N PRO A 91 8.12 8.02 -6.87
CA PRO A 91 9.31 8.77 -6.49
C PRO A 91 10.16 8.87 -7.75
N LYS A 92 10.67 10.07 -8.03
CA LYS A 92 11.61 10.27 -9.13
C LYS A 92 12.79 9.34 -8.87
N GLN A 93 12.78 8.14 -9.45
CA GLN A 93 13.98 7.33 -9.56
C GLN A 93 14.98 8.24 -10.26
N LYS A 94 16.05 8.61 -9.57
CA LYS A 94 17.24 9.11 -10.23
C LYS A 94 17.69 7.96 -11.12
N LEU A 95 17.22 7.98 -12.37
CA LEU A 95 17.85 7.30 -13.47
C LEU A 95 19.27 7.86 -13.50
N GLY A 96 20.20 7.12 -12.88
CA GLY A 96 21.61 7.39 -13.01
C GLY A 96 21.96 7.20 -14.48
N ASP A 97 22.49 8.28 -15.04
CA ASP A 97 23.13 8.35 -16.37
C ASP A 97 24.29 7.35 -16.49
#